data_AF-A0AAE1KZJ5-F1
#
_entry.id   AF-A0AAE1KZJ5-F1
#
_cell.length_a   1.000
_cell.length_b   1.000
_cell.length_c   1.000
_cell.angle_alpha   90.00
_cell.angle_beta   90.00
_cell.angle_gamma   90.00
#
_symmetry.space_group_name_H-M   'P 1'
#
loop_
_entity.id
_entity.type
_entity.pdbx_description
1 polymer ?
#
loop_
_entity_poly.entity_id
_entity_poly.type
_entity_poly.pdbx_seq_one_letter_code
_entity_poly.pdbx_strand_id
1 'polypeptide(L)'
;MLLVLVRVPPSPQKRKERDSTVSRRREKHKSHLVWVIRSFAGQSNPWLPKDGRGRTVTAIWLLACLVFLALFSSTLTAMLTVPIVRVPVDSTGDLVTQRKIPWAIESGSYLYQVLYVSCLVQYYKLNALFPTAGVR
;
A
#
# COMPACT_ATOMS: atom_id res chain seq x y z
N MET A 1 25.47 15.85 59.16
CA MET A 1 25.70 16.41 57.80
C MET A 1 24.54 15.99 56.89
N LEU A 2 23.39 16.68 56.96
CA LEU A 2 22.28 16.45 56.04
C LEU A 2 21.63 17.81 55.76
N LEU A 3 22.06 18.47 54.68
CA LEU A 3 21.42 19.68 54.16
C LEU A 3 20.05 19.28 53.62
N VAL A 4 19.02 19.43 54.44
CA VAL A 4 17.63 19.41 53.99
C VAL A 4 17.46 20.63 53.08
N LEU A 5 17.52 20.39 51.77
CA LEU A 5 17.18 21.37 50.74
C LEU A 5 15.70 21.75 50.92
N VAL A 6 15.43 22.72 51.80
CA VAL A 6 14.15 23.42 51.87
C VAL A 6 13.98 24.14 50.55
N ARG A 7 13.27 23.50 49.63
CA ARG A 7 13.00 24.02 48.29
C ARG A 7 12.03 25.18 48.44
N VAL A 8 12.58 26.39 48.58
CA VAL A 8 11.81 27.64 48.64
C VAL A 8 10.83 27.66 47.47
N PRO A 9 9.50 27.77 47.72
CA PRO A 9 8.54 27.78 46.65
C PRO A 9 8.76 29.03 45.78
N PRO A 10 8.77 28.91 44.45
CA PRO A 10 8.95 30.06 43.58
C PRO A 10 7.81 31.06 43.80
N SER A 11 8.14 32.35 43.78
CA SER A 11 7.15 33.42 43.90
C SER A 11 6.02 33.27 42.87
N PRO A 12 4.77 33.63 43.22
CA PRO A 12 3.60 33.42 42.35
C PRO A 12 3.78 34.09 40.98
N GLN A 13 4.44 35.25 40.95
CA GLN A 13 4.85 35.96 39.72
C GLN A 13 5.73 35.10 38.81
N LYS A 14 6.78 34.48 39.38
CA LYS A 14 7.75 33.66 38.64
C LYS A 14 7.17 32.32 38.18
N ARG A 15 6.14 31.82 38.87
CA ARG A 15 5.37 30.64 38.44
C ARG A 15 4.52 30.97 37.21
N LYS A 16 3.77 32.07 37.25
CA LYS A 16 2.93 32.52 36.13
C LYS A 16 3.73 32.82 34.86
N GLU A 17 4.92 33.40 35.00
CA GLU A 17 5.83 33.64 33.87
C GLU A 17 6.43 32.35 33.29
N ARG A 18 6.74 31.37 34.13
CA ARG A 18 7.13 30.02 33.66
C ARG A 18 6.00 29.35 32.90
N ASP A 19 4.78 29.42 33.41
CA ASP A 19 3.63 28.76 32.80
C ASP A 19 3.27 29.44 31.45
N SER A 20 3.38 30.76 31.35
CA SER A 20 3.15 31.50 30.10
C SER A 20 4.23 31.24 29.04
N THR A 21 5.50 31.14 29.44
CA THR A 21 6.62 30.82 28.52
C THR A 21 6.54 29.39 28.00
N VAL A 22 6.20 28.42 28.87
CA VAL A 22 5.98 27.02 28.48
C VAL A 22 4.80 26.91 27.50
N SER A 23 3.70 27.61 27.78
CA SER A 23 2.52 27.64 26.90
C SER A 23 2.87 28.21 25.53
N ARG A 24 3.61 29.33 25.49
CA ARG A 24 4.05 29.96 24.24
C ARG A 24 4.95 29.06 23.41
N ARG A 25 5.83 28.27 24.05
CA ARG A 25 6.71 27.32 23.36
C ARG A 25 5.92 26.16 22.73
N ARG A 26 4.91 25.65 23.45
CA ARG A 26 3.99 24.61 22.94
C ARG A 26 3.17 25.11 21.77
N GLU A 27 2.62 26.31 21.85
CA GLU A 27 1.84 26.90 20.76
C GLU A 27 2.69 27.08 19.50
N LYS A 28 3.92 27.60 19.63
CA LYS A 28 4.86 27.66 18.50
C LYS A 28 5.09 26.29 17.87
N HIS A 29 5.36 25.27 18.69
CA HIS A 29 5.59 23.92 18.19
C HIS A 29 4.37 23.35 17.44
N LYS A 30 3.16 23.53 18.00
CA LYS A 30 1.90 23.16 17.32
C LYS A 30 1.74 23.90 15.99
N SER A 31 2.01 25.21 15.95
CA SER A 31 1.93 25.99 14.72
C SER A 31 2.89 25.48 13.65
N HIS A 32 4.12 25.10 14.02
CA HIS A 32 5.07 24.50 13.09
C HIS A 32 4.61 23.12 12.58
N LEU A 33 4.07 22.26 13.46
CA LEU A 33 3.55 20.95 13.05
C LEU A 33 2.35 21.07 12.11
N VAL A 34 1.40 21.95 12.44
CA VAL A 34 0.23 22.23 11.59
C VAL A 34 0.67 22.78 10.23
N TRP A 35 1.71 23.61 10.20
CA TRP A 35 2.28 24.12 8.96
C TRP A 35 2.89 23.01 8.10
N VAL A 36 3.63 22.06 8.70
CA VAL A 36 4.21 20.89 8.00
C VAL A 36 3.12 20.01 7.39
N ILE A 37 2.06 19.75 8.14
CA ILE A 37 0.92 18.93 7.68
C ILE A 37 0.16 19.63 6.55
N ARG A 38 -0.06 20.95 6.67
CA ARG A 38 -0.71 21.74 5.60
C ARG A 38 0.12 21.79 4.32
N SER A 39 1.45 21.91 4.44
CA SER A 39 2.36 21.82 3.29
C SER A 39 2.28 20.46 2.59
N PHE A 40 2.20 19.37 3.36
CA PHE A 40 2.04 18.02 2.80
C PHE A 40 0.69 17.86 2.07
N ALA A 41 -0.37 18.43 2.62
CA ALA A 41 -1.71 18.39 2.04
C ALA A 41 -1.90 19.29 0.80
N GLY A 42 -0.85 19.97 0.32
CA GLY A 42 -0.93 20.89 -0.81
C GLY A 42 -1.75 22.16 -0.52
N GLN A 43 -2.07 22.44 0.74
CA GLN A 43 -2.79 23.65 1.13
C GLN A 43 -1.82 24.84 1.19
N SER A 44 -2.28 26.01 0.75
CA SER A 44 -1.48 27.23 0.85
C SER A 44 -1.24 27.60 2.32
N ASN A 45 0.00 27.93 2.64
CA ASN A 45 0.38 28.35 3.99
C ASN A 45 0.55 29.89 4.03
N PRO A 46 -0.06 30.57 5.01
CA PRO A 46 -0.03 32.04 5.09
C PRO A 46 1.32 32.63 5.56
N TRP A 47 2.25 31.79 6.04
CA TRP A 47 3.55 32.25 6.55
C TRP A 47 4.67 31.33 6.07
N LEU A 48 5.79 31.93 5.65
CA LEU A 48 7.02 31.24 5.28
C LEU A 48 8.13 31.66 6.25
N PRO A 49 8.98 30.73 6.74
CA PRO A 49 10.12 31.11 7.57
C PRO A 49 11.04 32.10 6.83
N LYS A 50 11.30 33.24 7.47
CA LYS A 50 12.11 34.34 6.91
C LYS A 50 13.61 34.03 6.87
N ASP A 51 14.07 33.09 7.68
CA ASP A 51 15.48 32.72 7.75
C ASP A 51 15.92 31.90 6.53
N GLY A 52 17.09 32.23 5.95
CA GLY A 52 17.61 31.53 4.76
C GLY A 52 17.80 30.02 4.95
N ARG A 53 18.18 29.59 6.16
CA ARG A 53 18.30 28.16 6.54
C ARG A 53 16.95 27.47 6.67
N GLY A 54 15.89 28.21 7.00
CA GLY A 54 14.53 27.66 7.08
C GLY A 54 13.98 27.33 5.69
N ARG A 55 14.34 28.12 4.67
CA ARG A 55 13.89 27.91 3.29
C ARG A 55 14.44 26.64 2.65
N THR A 56 15.71 26.30 2.90
CA THR A 56 16.30 25.06 2.37
C THR A 56 15.66 23.83 2.99
N VAL A 57 15.37 23.85 4.29
CA VAL A 57 14.63 22.78 4.99
C VAL A 57 13.19 22.66 4.48
N THR A 58 12.52 23.79 4.21
CA THR A 58 11.21 23.79 3.57
C THR A 58 11.27 23.22 2.14
N ALA A 59 12.28 23.58 1.36
CA ALA A 59 12.42 23.12 -0.02
C ALA A 59 12.65 21.61 -0.10
N ILE A 60 13.56 21.06 0.74
CA ILE A 60 13.78 19.61 0.78
C ILE A 60 12.53 18.86 1.28
N TRP A 61 11.78 19.45 2.22
CA TRP A 61 10.51 18.89 2.68
C TRP A 61 9.49 18.83 1.54
N LEU A 62 9.31 19.94 0.80
CA LEU A 62 8.38 19.99 -0.34
C LEU A 62 8.79 19.04 -1.47
N LEU A 63 10.10 18.94 -1.75
CA LEU A 63 10.63 17.98 -2.72
C LEU A 63 10.32 16.54 -2.30
N ALA A 64 10.55 16.19 -1.03
CA ALA A 64 10.24 14.86 -0.51
C ALA A 64 8.74 14.56 -0.63
N CYS A 65 7.87 15.49 -0.24
CA CYS A 65 6.41 15.35 -0.37
C CYS A 65 5.99 15.09 -1.83
N LEU A 66 6.59 15.83 -2.78
CA LEU A 66 6.33 15.66 -4.22
C LEU A 66 6.70 14.25 -4.70
N VAL A 67 7.88 13.75 -4.30
CA VAL A 67 8.33 12.40 -4.65
C VAL A 67 7.41 11.34 -4.05
N PHE A 68 7.02 11.47 -2.79
CA PHE A 68 6.07 10.54 -2.15
C PHE A 68 4.71 10.50 -2.85
N LEU A 69 4.15 11.67 -3.20
CA LEU A 69 2.90 11.76 -3.95
C LEU A 69 3.02 11.08 -5.32
N ALA A 70 4.13 11.30 -6.03
CA ALA A 70 4.37 10.68 -7.34
C ALA A 70 4.44 9.15 -7.24
N LEU A 71 5.12 8.62 -6.23
CA LEU A 71 5.25 7.17 -6.02
C LEU A 71 3.93 6.51 -5.61
N PHE A 72 3.18 7.17 -4.70
CA PHE A 72 1.86 6.69 -4.30
C PHE A 72 0.88 6.69 -5.48
N SER A 73 0.87 7.79 -6.23
CA SER A 73 0.07 7.90 -7.45
C SER A 73 0.45 6.83 -8.48
N SER A 74 1.74 6.53 -8.66
CA SER A 74 2.22 5.51 -9.61
C SER A 74 1.74 4.10 -9.26
N THR A 75 1.76 3.75 -7.97
CA THR A 75 1.27 2.44 -7.51
C THR A 75 -0.24 2.33 -7.69
N LEU A 76 -0.97 3.41 -7.40
CA LEU A 76 -2.41 3.49 -7.59
C LEU A 76 -2.78 3.43 -9.08
N THR A 77 -2.05 4.16 -9.93
CA THR A 77 -2.22 4.13 -11.39
C THR A 77 -1.93 2.74 -11.93
N ALA A 78 -0.88 2.04 -11.46
CA ALA A 78 -0.58 0.68 -11.89
C ALA A 78 -1.74 -0.29 -11.58
N MET A 79 -2.41 -0.13 -10.43
CA MET A 79 -3.60 -0.91 -10.12
C MET A 79 -4.81 -0.52 -10.98
N LEU A 80 -4.87 0.74 -11.42
CA LEU A 80 -5.97 1.22 -12.27
C LEU A 80 -5.78 0.84 -13.75
N THR A 81 -4.54 0.76 -14.23
CA THR A 81 -4.23 0.48 -15.64
C THR A 81 -4.13 -0.99 -15.95
N VAL A 82 -3.94 -1.86 -14.97
CA VAL A 82 -3.87 -3.31 -15.18
C VAL A 82 -5.28 -3.90 -15.02
N PRO A 83 -6.01 -4.17 -16.11
CA PRO A 83 -7.16 -5.06 -16.03
C PRO A 83 -6.64 -6.45 -15.64
N ILE A 84 -7.12 -6.97 -14.51
CA ILE A 84 -6.73 -8.31 -14.04
C ILE A 84 -7.43 -9.35 -14.94
N VAL A 85 -6.79 -9.71 -16.04
CA VAL A 85 -7.22 -10.84 -16.87
C VAL A 85 -6.81 -12.11 -16.13
N ARG A 86 -7.76 -12.67 -15.37
CA ARG A 86 -7.61 -14.03 -14.82
C ARG A 86 -7.78 -15.00 -15.97
N VAL A 87 -6.69 -15.35 -16.64
CA VAL A 87 -6.71 -16.45 -17.63
C VAL A 87 -6.99 -17.73 -16.83
N PRO A 88 -8.15 -18.37 -17.02
CA PRO A 88 -8.56 -19.50 -16.18
C PRO A 88 -7.75 -20.78 -16.49
N VAL A 89 -7.09 -20.82 -17.64
CA VAL A 89 -6.40 -21.97 -18.20
C VAL A 89 -5.12 -21.49 -18.89
N ASP A 90 -3.96 -21.84 -18.34
CA ASP A 90 -2.66 -21.60 -18.99
C ASP A 90 -2.00 -22.92 -19.47
N SER A 91 -2.48 -24.06 -18.95
CA SER A 91 -1.97 -25.39 -19.31
C SER A 91 -3.08 -26.44 -19.45
N THR A 92 -2.78 -27.53 -20.17
CA THR A 92 -3.66 -28.70 -20.27
C THR A 92 -3.88 -29.39 -18.90
N GLY A 93 -2.95 -29.20 -17.96
CA GLY A 93 -3.11 -29.67 -16.57
C GLY A 93 -4.12 -28.85 -15.77
N ASP A 94 -4.21 -27.55 -16.03
CA ASP A 94 -5.19 -26.67 -15.38
C ASP A 94 -6.61 -26.94 -15.88
N LEU A 95 -6.77 -27.29 -17.16
CA LEU A 95 -8.02 -27.80 -17.73
C LEU A 95 -8.51 -29.07 -17.02
N VAL A 96 -7.59 -29.96 -16.65
CA VAL A 96 -7.90 -31.23 -15.98
C VAL A 96 -8.34 -31.04 -14.54
N THR A 97 -7.78 -30.05 -13.86
CA THR A 97 -8.06 -29.78 -12.45
C THR A 97 -9.27 -28.85 -12.27
N GLN A 98 -9.51 -27.94 -13.20
CA GLN A 98 -10.61 -26.99 -13.16
C GLN A 98 -11.93 -27.63 -13.63
N ARG A 99 -12.83 -27.92 -12.69
CA ARG A 99 -14.19 -28.43 -13.01
C ARG A 99 -15.18 -27.39 -13.53
N LYS A 100 -14.76 -26.12 -13.63
CA LYS A 100 -15.67 -24.99 -13.94
C LYS A 100 -16.02 -24.90 -15.44
N ILE A 101 -15.15 -25.39 -16.32
CA ILE A 101 -15.31 -25.29 -17.77
C ILE A 101 -15.43 -26.72 -18.31
N PRO A 102 -16.60 -27.13 -18.85
CA PRO A 102 -16.74 -28.44 -19.46
C PRO A 102 -15.91 -28.48 -20.74
N TRP A 103 -15.13 -29.54 -20.90
CA TRP A 103 -14.35 -29.80 -22.10
C TRP A 103 -14.73 -31.20 -22.63
N ALA A 104 -14.73 -31.35 -23.95
CA ALA A 104 -15.02 -32.61 -24.63
C ALA A 104 -14.07 -32.76 -25.81
N ILE A 105 -13.75 -34.00 -26.17
CA ILE A 105 -12.91 -34.32 -27.33
C ILE A 105 -13.72 -35.22 -28.24
N GLU A 106 -13.74 -34.89 -29.52
CA GLU A 106 -14.40 -35.69 -30.55
C GLU A 106 -13.73 -37.06 -30.69
N SER A 107 -14.56 -38.11 -30.61
CA SER A 107 -14.11 -39.49 -30.72
C SER A 107 -13.64 -39.79 -32.15
N GLY A 108 -12.47 -40.42 -32.28
CA GLY A 108 -11.86 -40.72 -33.59
C GLY A 108 -10.99 -39.60 -34.17
N SER A 109 -10.83 -38.46 -33.48
CA SER A 109 -9.86 -37.44 -33.88
C SER A 109 -8.40 -37.88 -33.62
N TYR A 110 -7.46 -37.34 -34.40
CA TYR A 110 -6.03 -37.56 -34.15
C TYR A 110 -5.61 -37.10 -32.75
N LEU A 111 -6.24 -36.04 -32.24
CA LEU A 111 -6.01 -35.51 -30.90
C LEU A 111 -6.42 -36.52 -29.80
N TYR A 112 -7.53 -37.23 -30.00
CA TYR A 112 -7.96 -38.32 -29.13
C TYR A 112 -6.92 -39.45 -29.09
N GLN A 113 -6.39 -39.88 -30.24
CA GLN A 113 -5.36 -40.92 -30.30
C GLN A 113 -4.05 -40.50 -29.63
N VAL A 114 -3.60 -39.25 -29.83
CA VAL A 114 -2.35 -38.75 -29.23
C VAL A 114 -2.46 -38.66 -27.70
N LEU A 115 -3.59 -38.20 -27.16
CA LEU A 115 -3.77 -38.13 -25.71
C LEU A 115 -3.93 -39.53 -25.08
N TYR A 116 -4.55 -40.45 -25.81
CA TYR A 116 -4.68 -41.84 -25.38
C TYR A 116 -3.33 -42.56 -25.30
N VAL A 117 -2.47 -42.40 -26.32
CA VAL A 117 -1.16 -43.07 -26.38
C VAL A 117 -0.11 -42.39 -25.49
N SER A 118 -0.04 -41.06 -25.52
CA SER A 118 1.04 -40.31 -24.88
C SER A 118 0.73 -39.85 -23.45
N CYS A 119 -0.53 -39.89 -23.02
CA CYS A 119 -0.97 -39.30 -21.75
C CYS A 119 -2.05 -40.12 -21.04
N LEU A 120 -1.79 -41.42 -20.89
CA LEU A 120 -2.70 -42.41 -20.29
C LEU A 120 -3.18 -42.02 -18.87
N VAL A 121 -2.28 -41.51 -18.00
CA VAL A 121 -2.60 -41.11 -16.62
C VAL A 121 -3.56 -39.92 -16.57
N GLN A 122 -3.35 -38.94 -17.45
CA GLN A 122 -4.20 -37.75 -17.52
C GLN A 122 -5.57 -38.10 -18.12
N TYR A 123 -5.58 -38.97 -19.15
CA TYR A 123 -6.81 -39.47 -19.77
C TYR A 123 -7.73 -40.19 -18.76
N TYR A 124 -7.18 -41.09 -17.94
CA TYR A 124 -7.99 -41.79 -16.93
C TYR A 124 -8.55 -40.83 -15.87
N LYS A 125 -7.76 -39.84 -15.45
CA LYS A 125 -8.20 -38.83 -14.48
C LYS A 125 -9.30 -37.94 -15.05
N LEU A 126 -9.23 -37.63 -16.34
CA LEU A 126 -10.23 -36.87 -17.07
C LEU A 126 -11.54 -37.66 -17.25
N ASN A 127 -11.44 -38.93 -17.63
CA ASN A 127 -12.60 -39.81 -17.81
C ASN A 127 -13.30 -40.11 -16.47
N ALA A 128 -12.55 -40.20 -15.37
CA ALA A 128 -13.09 -40.35 -14.02
C ALA A 128 -13.79 -39.07 -13.49
N LEU A 129 -13.41 -37.90 -14.01
CA LEU A 129 -13.98 -36.62 -13.60
C LEU A 129 -15.28 -36.26 -14.33
N PHE A 130 -15.45 -36.73 -15.57
CA PHE A 130 -16.61 -36.50 -16.42
C PHE A 130 -17.05 -37.81 -17.10
N PRO A 131 -17.90 -38.62 -16.45
CA PRO A 131 -18.29 -39.95 -16.94
C PRO A 131 -19.26 -39.94 -18.14
N THR A 132 -19.50 -38.79 -18.78
CA THR A 132 -20.42 -38.68 -19.93
C THR A 132 -19.85 -37.75 -21.02
N ALA A 133 -18.90 -38.26 -21.79
CA ALA A 133 -18.55 -37.73 -23.09
C ALA A 133 -18.33 -38.91 -24.06
N GLY A 134 -19.40 -39.28 -24.75
CA GLY A 134 -19.52 -40.44 -25.65
C GLY A 134 -20.86 -41.12 -25.34
N VAL A 135 -21.93 -40.92 -26.11
CA VAL A 135 -22.03 -41.15 -27.56
C VAL A 135 -23.02 -40.18 -28.20
N ARG A 136 -22.57 -39.39 -29.19
CA ARG A 136 -23.28 -39.10 -30.43
C ARG A 136 -22.26 -38.93 -31.55
#